data_AF-A0A6G3T2K1-F1
#
_entry.id   AF-A0A6G3T2K1-F1
#
_cell.length_a   1.000
_cell.length_b   1.000
_cell.length_c   1.000
_cell.angle_alpha   90.00
_cell.angle_beta   90.00
_cell.angle_gamma   90.00
#
_symmetry.space_group_name_H-M   'P 1'
#
loop_
_entity.id
_entity.type
_entity.pdbx_description
1 polymer ?
#
loop_
_entity_poly.entity_id
_entity_poly.type
_entity_poly.pdbx_seq_one_letter_code
_entity_poly.pdbx_strand_id
1 'polypeptide(L)'
;APPGTWAAETYDAVGLIARAAGTTSASGEVRSGIARRLVRTEHRGIARTLAFDASTRRVRIPDGIFLYRIEKGRPRFLGPFGDA
;
A
#
# COMPACT_ATOMS: atom_id res chain seq x y z
N ALA A 1 -23.44 -1.29 2.07
CA ALA A 1 -22.65 -2.31 2.78
C ALA A 1 -21.28 -1.72 3.11
N PRO A 2 -20.60 -2.14 4.21
CA PRO A 2 -19.22 -1.72 4.45
C PRO A 2 -18.28 -2.24 3.35
N PRO A 3 -17.12 -1.57 3.11
CA PRO A 3 -16.11 -2.08 2.20
C PRO A 3 -15.63 -3.48 2.61
N GLY A 4 -15.28 -4.32 1.63
CA GLY A 4 -14.70 -5.65 1.89
C GLY A 4 -13.32 -5.56 2.55
N THR A 5 -12.88 -6.67 3.15
CA THR A 5 -11.63 -6.76 3.95
C THR A 5 -10.40 -6.15 3.26
N TRP A 6 -10.27 -6.31 1.94
CA TRP A 6 -9.10 -5.86 1.17
C TRP A 6 -9.30 -4.56 0.41
N ALA A 7 -10.46 -3.90 0.59
CA ALA A 7 -10.79 -2.70 -0.18
C ALA A 7 -9.78 -1.56 0.06
N ALA A 8 -9.37 -1.34 1.31
CA ALA A 8 -8.40 -0.31 1.64
C ALA A 8 -7.01 -0.60 1.05
N GLU A 9 -6.54 -1.85 1.12
CA GLU A 9 -5.25 -2.24 0.54
C GLU A 9 -5.25 -2.15 -0.99
N THR A 10 -6.38 -2.48 -1.62
CA THR A 10 -6.55 -2.37 -3.07
C THR A 10 -6.56 -0.90 -3.49
N TYR A 11 -7.23 -0.04 -2.72
CA TYR A 11 -7.24 1.40 -2.95
C TYR A 11 -5.81 1.96 -2.92
N ASP A 12 -5.01 1.58 -1.92
CA ASP A 12 -3.61 2.01 -1.79
C ASP A 12 -2.74 1.49 -2.95
N ALA A 13 -2.92 0.23 -3.35
CA ALA A 13 -2.19 -0.36 -4.46
C ALA A 13 -2.49 0.35 -5.79
N VAL A 14 -3.76 0.67 -6.05
CA VAL A 14 -4.16 1.44 -7.25
C VAL A 14 -3.61 2.86 -7.19
N GLY A 15 -3.61 3.50 -6.02
CA GLY A 15 -3.02 4.82 -5.79
C GLY A 15 -1.52 4.86 -6.12
N LEU A 16 -0.77 3.84 -5.70
CA LEU A 16 0.65 3.68 -6.06
C LEU A 16 0.84 3.54 -7.58
N ILE A 17 0.05 2.71 -8.25
CA ILE A 17 0.13 2.51 -9.70
C ILE A 17 -0.15 3.83 -10.44
N ALA A 18 -1.20 4.55 -10.03
CA ALA A 18 -1.55 5.84 -10.62
C ALA A 18 -0.43 6.87 -10.43
N ARG A 19 0.20 6.91 -9.25
CA ARG A 19 1.33 7.81 -8.96
C ARG A 19 2.56 7.48 -9.81
N ALA A 20 2.88 6.20 -9.95
CA ALA A 20 3.99 5.74 -10.79
C ALA A 20 3.75 6.00 -12.28
N ALA A 21 2.49 5.94 -12.74
CA ALA A 21 2.10 6.26 -14.10
C ALA A 21 2.15 7.78 -14.37
N GLY A 22 1.63 8.60 -13.45
CA GLY A 22 1.53 10.06 -13.59
C GLY A 22 2.86 10.82 -13.62
N THR A 23 3.96 10.21 -13.19
CA THR A 23 5.32 10.78 -13.28
C THR A 23 5.99 10.56 -14.65
N THR A 24 5.28 9.93 -15.60
CA THR A 24 5.82 9.61 -16.93
C THR A 24 5.55 10.75 -17.91
N SER A 25 6.60 11.43 -18.38
CA SER A 25 6.53 12.35 -19.54
C SER A 25 6.82 11.65 -20.88
N ALA A 26 7.13 10.36 -20.88
CA ALA A 26 7.54 9.60 -22.07
C ALA A 26 6.36 8.90 -22.75
N SER A 27 6.14 9.18 -24.04
CA SER A 27 5.06 8.62 -24.87
C SER A 27 5.36 7.24 -25.48
N GLY A 28 6.53 6.65 -25.23
CA GLY A 28 6.93 5.34 -25.77
C GLY A 28 7.79 4.57 -24.77
N GLU A 29 7.53 3.27 -24.64
CA GLU A 29 7.98 2.35 -23.55
C GLU A 29 7.23 2.47 -22.20
N VAL A 30 5.90 2.46 -22.29
CA VAL A 30 5.01 2.67 -21.14
C VAL A 30 5.18 1.59 -20.05
N ARG A 31 5.28 0.30 -20.41
CA ARG A 31 5.18 -0.80 -19.42
C ARG A 31 6.46 -1.06 -18.61
N SER A 32 7.63 -1.17 -19.27
CA SER A 32 8.92 -1.43 -18.60
C SER A 32 9.32 -0.25 -17.68
N GLY A 33 9.05 0.97 -18.15
CA GLY A 33 9.26 2.17 -17.35
C GLY A 33 8.39 2.22 -16.11
N ILE A 34 7.10 1.83 -16.20
CA ILE A 34 6.18 1.84 -15.06
C ILE A 34 6.65 0.88 -13.97
N ALA A 35 7.06 -0.36 -14.31
CA ALA A 35 7.53 -1.32 -13.31
C ALA A 35 8.75 -0.79 -12.52
N ARG A 36 9.69 -0.14 -13.21
CA ARG A 36 10.87 0.49 -12.56
C ARG A 36 10.49 1.69 -11.69
N ARG A 37 9.50 2.49 -12.10
CA ARG A 37 9.00 3.63 -11.31
C ARG A 37 8.22 3.18 -10.09
N LEU A 38 7.41 2.13 -10.22
CA LEU A 38 6.63 1.57 -9.12
C LEU A 38 7.53 1.18 -7.93
N VAL A 39 8.60 0.44 -8.17
CA VAL A 39 9.55 0.03 -7.10
C VAL A 39 10.42 1.17 -6.56
N ARG A 40 10.30 2.39 -7.10
CA ARG A 40 10.98 3.61 -6.63
C ARG A 40 10.01 4.64 -6.07
N THR A 41 8.71 4.37 -6.15
CA THR A 41 7.66 5.29 -5.72
C THR A 41 7.23 4.89 -4.32
N GLU A 42 7.33 5.85 -3.40
CA GLU A 42 6.65 5.75 -2.12
C GLU A 42 5.22 6.29 -2.26
N HIS A 43 4.25 5.60 -1.66
CA HIS A 43 2.86 6.04 -1.61
C HIS A 43 2.30 5.89 -0.21
N ARG A 44 1.94 7.02 0.41
CA ARG A 44 1.19 7.05 1.68
C ARG A 44 -0.28 6.79 1.38
N GLY A 45 -0.70 5.54 1.60
CA GLY A 45 -2.09 5.12 1.46
C GLY A 45 -2.92 5.39 2.72
N ILE A 46 -4.18 4.94 2.70
CA ILE A 46 -5.11 5.03 3.84
C ILE A 46 -4.88 3.93 4.86
N ALA A 47 -4.43 2.74 4.43
CA ALA A 47 -4.13 1.63 5.32
C ALA A 47 -2.67 1.62 5.73
N ARG A 48 -1.76 1.97 4.80
CA ARG A 48 -0.31 1.93 5.03
C ARG A 48 0.49 2.75 4.02
N THR A 49 1.74 2.98 4.34
CA THR A 49 2.77 3.45 3.42
C THR A 49 3.31 2.27 2.61
N LEU A 50 3.17 2.34 1.29
CA LEU A 50 3.76 1.40 0.35
C LEU A 50 5.13 1.93 -0.10
N ALA A 51 6.18 1.19 0.24
CA ALA A 51 7.54 1.46 -0.18
C ALA A 51 8.24 0.15 -0.57
N PHE A 52 9.37 0.26 -1.28
CA PHE A 52 10.14 -0.90 -1.72
C PHE A 52 11.60 -0.74 -1.37
N ASP A 53 12.26 -1.87 -1.09
CA ASP A 53 13.71 -1.91 -1.11
C ASP A 53 14.21 -1.80 -2.56
N ALA A 54 15.06 -0.80 -2.83
CA ALA A 54 15.47 -0.48 -4.20
C ALA A 54 16.33 -1.59 -4.86
N SER A 55 17.04 -2.40 -4.05
CA SER A 55 17.95 -3.43 -4.54
C SER A 55 17.26 -4.78 -4.76
N THR A 56 16.32 -5.13 -3.89
CA THR A 56 15.63 -6.42 -3.88
C THR A 56 14.20 -6.36 -4.41
N ARG A 57 13.65 -5.16 -4.59
CA ARG A 57 12.25 -4.89 -4.97
C ARG A 57 11.22 -5.46 -4.00
N ARG A 58 11.63 -5.83 -2.79
CA ARG A 58 10.72 -6.33 -1.75
C ARG A 58 9.92 -5.17 -1.18
N VAL A 59 8.64 -5.40 -0.92
CA VAL A 59 7.81 -4.41 -0.22
C VAL A 59 8.38 -4.21 1.19
N ARG A 60 8.45 -2.95 1.61
CA ARG A 60 8.70 -2.53 2.98
C ARG A 60 7.36 -2.21 3.61
N ILE A 61 7.14 -2.71 4.82
CA ILE A 61 5.92 -2.46 5.59
C ILE A 61 6.36 -1.69 6.85
N PRO A 62 6.54 -0.36 6.77
CA PRO A 62 6.90 0.45 7.92
C PRO A 62 5.73 0.63 8.90
N ASP A 63 4.50 0.51 8.42
CA ASP A 63 3.25 0.77 9.13
C ASP A 63 2.10 -0.13 8.61
N GLY A 64 0.88 0.07 9.12
CA GLY A 64 -0.32 -0.63 8.65
C GLY A 64 -0.48 -2.06 9.18
N ILE A 65 0.15 -2.37 10.31
CA ILE A 65 -0.20 -3.53 11.13
C ILE A 65 -1.13 -3.04 12.24
N PHE A 66 -2.28 -3.70 12.36
CA PHE A 66 -3.36 -3.29 13.24
C PHE A 66 -3.69 -4.41 14.23
N LEU A 67 -3.87 -4.05 15.49
CA LEU A 67 -4.20 -5.00 16.54
C LEU A 67 -5.72 -5.12 16.67
N TYR A 68 -6.19 -6.37 16.78
CA TYR A 68 -7.58 -6.69 17.04
C TYR A 68 -7.68 -7.66 18.21
N ARG A 69 -8.71 -7.49 19.04
CA ARG A 69 -9.10 -8.44 20.08
C ARG A 69 -10.43 -9.06 19.71
N ILE A 70 -10.55 -10.37 19.87
CA ILE A 70 -11.85 -11.03 19.70
C ILE A 70 -12.66 -10.83 20.99
N GLU A 71 -13.79 -10.14 20.89
CA GLU A 71 -14.75 -9.94 21.97
C GLU A 71 -16.11 -10.48 21.53
N LYS A 72 -16.66 -11.44 22.27
CA LYS A 72 -17.96 -12.08 21.96
C LYS A 72 -18.03 -12.58 20.50
N GLY A 73 -16.92 -13.14 20.00
CA GLY A 73 -16.79 -13.66 18.64
C GLY A 73 -16.65 -12.61 17.55
N ARG A 74 -16.44 -11.32 17.89
CA ARG A 74 -16.27 -10.23 16.93
C ARG A 74 -14.91 -9.54 17.09
N PRO A 75 -14.24 -9.13 16.00
CA PRO A 75 -13.01 -8.36 16.08
C PRO A 75 -13.30 -6.93 16.57
N ARG A 76 -12.65 -6.53 17.67
CA ARG A 76 -12.59 -5.15 18.16
C ARG A 76 -11.21 -4.58 17.83
N PHE A 77 -11.19 -3.47 17.09
CA PHE A 77 -9.97 -2.72 16.78
C PHE A 77 -9.35 -2.13 18.05
N LEU A 78 -8.04 -2.31 18.23
CA LEU A 78 -7.28 -1.80 19.37
C LEU A 78 -6.30 -0.67 19.01
N GLY A 79 -6.01 -0.47 17.73
CA GLY A 79 -5.05 0.54 17.27
C GLY A 79 -3.96 -0.05 16.38
N PRO A 80 -3.03 0.79 15.89
CA PRO A 80 -1.81 0.35 15.24
C PRO A 80 -0.94 -0.47 16.20
N PHE A 81 -0.27 -1.50 15.69
CA PHE A 81 0.56 -2.40 16.51
C PHE A 81 1.74 -1.68 17.19
N GLY A 82 2.27 -0.61 16.60
CA GLY A 82 3.39 0.15 17.17
C GLY A 82 3.00 1.15 18.26
N ASP A 83 1.71 1.41 18.46
CA ASP A 83 1.19 2.39 19.41
C ASP A 83 0.59 1.75 20.68
N ALA A 84 0.54 0.41 20.72
CA ALA A 84 -0.14 -0.39 21.75
C ALA A 84 0.82 -0.99 22.79
#